data_AF-A0A7Z7CIX4-F1
#
_entry.id   AF-A0A7Z7CIX4-F1
#
_cell.length_a   1.000
_cell.length_b   1.000
_cell.length_c   1.000
_cell.angle_alpha   90.00
_cell.angle_beta   90.00
_cell.angle_gamma   90.00
#
_symmetry.space_group_name_H-M   'P 1'
#
loop_
_entity.id
_entity.type
_entity.pdbx_description
1 polymer ?
#
loop_
_entity_poly.entity_id
_entity_poly.type
_entity_poly.pdbx_seq_one_letter_code
_entity_poly.pdbx_strand_id
1 'polypeptide(L)'
;MSTRYDQAMEEMIEVIEQWFDEQLKRDDLEKAVKRTTLQMGIFNDILLDYRPGRTTLDSVDLGLDEGLKSKNAGPFTEEQVRNEIQPKLVEVVQGKLDKLADTPLIDYRFTFRGKFPTTEGKLQVTMLEYINEGKRQQLLERIHTYVDQKLLNGTYPTKPLESFFLTRHLLDPKLFPELDVAWTIGQYDRIQELNKGRQEALAEHRGDIIRAITSWAEHYFLPRYFDVQPSAYSTNVYTLKPGASLEEDQLQSGHGHHVVQPIDLLLYAAVMILRYEPSYSKPKGLNFLELAKQLGSNRAARMMTEGSGTYAKEDIYLKNEHVECTANDVFSIITIIIRKEEAAAYEQAIAFITRLLKQGFPKSYKIKLKSSVKQYLPIKGLAKSDTHRFFANLLEYPELHPLLEEYARTAIEEFEFYADTEGEKNCMPGSYATFGLGLADERYFPLVEYYMGEVDDEHQLVQDKFTAAFAETQGVTASTVPALVACLLRSTDSLKLKIQPELENEDKLELLVQSLHGMETYEVERVLYPIWGKVEKLATLARKADGRRKELLLELLKAAGK
;
A
#
# COMPACT_ATOMS: atom_id res chain seq x y z
N MET A 1 23.33 2.78 57.16
CA MET A 1 23.54 3.64 55.97
C MET A 1 23.40 2.73 54.78
N SER A 2 22.30 2.88 54.01
CA SER A 2 22.08 2.11 52.78
C SER A 2 23.17 2.49 51.78
N THR A 3 23.87 1.52 51.18
CA THR A 3 24.91 1.84 50.19
C THR A 3 24.24 2.39 48.93
N ARG A 4 24.96 3.18 48.11
CA ARG A 4 24.42 3.68 46.82
C ARG A 4 23.88 2.56 45.91
N TYR A 5 24.44 1.36 46.07
CA TYR A 5 23.97 0.14 45.40
C TYR A 5 22.59 -0.30 45.91
N ASP A 6 22.39 -0.35 47.22
CA ASP A 6 21.11 -0.77 47.82
C ASP A 6 19.97 0.18 47.43
N GLN A 7 20.21 1.50 47.42
CA GLN A 7 19.24 2.50 47.00
C GLN A 7 18.85 2.36 45.52
N ALA A 8 19.81 2.07 44.65
CA ALA A 8 19.55 1.85 43.23
C ALA A 8 18.78 0.55 42.98
N MET A 9 19.10 -0.52 43.71
CA MET A 9 18.36 -1.79 43.64
C MET A 9 16.93 -1.64 44.11
N GLU A 10 16.70 -0.91 45.21
CA GLU A 10 15.36 -0.61 45.72
C GLU A 10 14.54 0.17 44.68
N GLU A 11 15.10 1.23 44.09
CA GLU A 11 14.45 2.01 43.02
C GLU A 11 14.07 1.12 41.82
N MET A 12 14.99 0.28 41.34
CA MET A 12 14.74 -0.59 40.19
C MET A 12 13.67 -1.63 40.49
N ILE A 13 13.69 -2.24 41.67
CA ILE A 13 12.70 -3.24 42.09
C ILE A 13 11.33 -2.57 42.26
N GLU A 14 11.25 -1.42 42.93
CA GLU A 14 10.00 -0.68 43.13
C GLU A 14 9.33 -0.34 41.80
N VAL A 15 10.09 0.14 40.81
CA VAL A 15 9.57 0.45 39.47
C VAL A 15 9.08 -0.82 38.75
N ILE A 16 9.78 -1.94 38.87
CA ILE A 16 9.33 -3.22 38.31
C ILE A 16 8.01 -3.66 38.96
N GLU A 17 7.92 -3.60 40.29
CA GLU A 17 6.71 -4.00 41.01
C GLU A 17 5.53 -3.09 40.69
N GLN A 18 5.74 -1.77 40.69
CA GLN A 18 4.72 -0.80 40.33
C GLN A 18 4.17 -1.06 38.93
N TRP A 19 5.04 -1.34 37.96
CA TRP A 19 4.60 -1.62 36.59
C TRP A 19 3.70 -2.86 36.53
N PHE A 20 4.08 -3.98 37.16
CA PHE A 20 3.25 -5.18 37.17
C PHE A 20 1.92 -4.94 37.90
N ASP A 21 1.94 -4.23 39.02
CA ASP A 21 0.72 -3.89 39.78
C ASP A 21 -0.21 -2.97 39.00
N GLU A 22 0.32 -2.05 38.20
CA GLU A 22 -0.44 -1.21 37.27
C GLU A 22 -1.06 -2.05 36.15
N GLN A 23 -0.31 -2.97 35.54
CA GLN A 23 -0.87 -3.81 34.48
C GLN A 23 -1.92 -4.80 34.99
N LEU A 24 -1.85 -5.23 36.25
CA LEU A 24 -2.86 -6.09 36.87
C LEU A 24 -4.19 -5.37 37.14
N LYS A 25 -4.21 -4.04 37.19
CA LYS A 25 -5.45 -3.24 37.36
C LYS A 25 -6.27 -3.13 36.08
N ARG A 26 -5.77 -3.64 34.96
CA ARG A 26 -6.45 -3.59 33.67
C ARG A 26 -7.67 -4.50 33.64
N ASP A 27 -8.80 -3.97 33.22
CA ASP A 27 -10.06 -4.69 33.04
C ASP A 27 -10.24 -5.21 31.59
N ASP A 28 -9.34 -4.84 30.68
CA ASP A 28 -9.43 -5.15 29.25
C ASP A 28 -8.65 -6.39 28.81
N LEU A 29 -7.87 -7.03 29.71
CA LEU A 29 -6.93 -8.11 29.37
C LEU A 29 -7.62 -9.28 28.63
N GLU A 30 -8.70 -9.79 29.22
CA GLU A 30 -9.51 -10.88 28.66
C GLU A 30 -10.17 -10.50 27.34
N LYS A 31 -10.66 -9.25 27.24
CA LYS A 31 -11.30 -8.75 26.03
C LYS A 31 -10.29 -8.61 24.90
N ALA A 32 -9.07 -8.19 25.20
CA ALA A 32 -7.99 -8.02 24.23
C ALA A 32 -7.63 -9.35 23.56
N VAL A 33 -7.32 -10.39 24.34
CA VAL A 33 -6.94 -11.72 23.80
C VAL A 33 -8.11 -12.46 23.13
N LYS A 34 -9.37 -12.13 23.47
CA LYS A 34 -10.55 -12.73 22.81
C LYS A 34 -10.85 -12.17 21.41
N ARG A 35 -10.15 -11.10 20.99
CA ARG A 35 -10.34 -10.51 19.64
C ARG A 35 -9.89 -11.42 18.52
N THR A 36 -8.90 -12.28 18.78
CA THR A 36 -8.36 -13.23 17.81
C THR A 36 -7.74 -14.43 18.53
N THR A 37 -7.83 -15.61 17.92
CA THR A 37 -7.20 -16.83 18.44
C THR A 37 -5.67 -16.77 18.36
N LEU A 38 -5.11 -15.88 17.55
CA LEU A 38 -3.68 -15.74 17.29
C LEU A 38 -2.93 -14.91 18.36
N GLN A 39 -3.63 -14.43 19.39
CA GLN A 39 -3.03 -13.67 20.49
C GLN A 39 -3.10 -14.50 21.78
N MET A 40 -1.94 -14.78 22.40
CA MET A 40 -1.86 -15.52 23.67
C MET A 40 -1.65 -14.62 24.89
N GLY A 41 -1.13 -13.42 24.70
CA GLY A 41 -1.06 -12.39 25.73
C GLY A 41 -0.84 -11.00 25.16
N ILE A 42 -0.64 -10.02 26.05
CA ILE A 42 -0.50 -8.61 25.67
C ILE A 42 0.96 -8.17 25.66
N PHE A 43 1.73 -8.53 26.68
CA PHE A 43 3.11 -8.12 26.83
C PHE A 43 4.07 -9.27 26.52
N ASN A 44 5.04 -8.99 25.66
CA ASN A 44 6.10 -9.93 25.29
C ASN A 44 7.51 -9.38 25.56
N ASP A 45 7.62 -8.11 25.98
CA ASP A 45 8.88 -7.45 26.30
C ASP A 45 8.68 -6.30 27.30
N ILE A 46 9.68 -6.10 28.16
CA ILE A 46 9.83 -4.93 29.02
C ILE A 46 11.28 -4.46 29.02
N LEU A 47 11.48 -3.15 29.04
CA LEU A 47 12.78 -2.49 29.06
C LEU A 47 12.90 -1.57 30.28
N LEU A 48 13.83 -1.91 31.18
CA LEU A 48 14.21 -1.05 32.30
C LEU A 48 15.28 -0.05 31.84
N ASP A 49 14.95 1.24 31.76
CA ASP A 49 15.92 2.32 31.58
C ASP A 49 16.30 2.87 32.96
N TYR A 50 17.44 2.41 33.48
CA TYR A 50 17.94 2.86 34.76
C TYR A 50 18.66 4.21 34.62
N ARG A 51 18.10 5.24 35.24
CA ARG A 51 18.76 6.54 35.43
C ARG A 51 18.56 6.91 36.89
N PRO A 52 19.63 7.17 37.67
CA PRO A 52 19.48 7.46 39.10
C PRO A 52 18.41 8.55 39.37
N GLY A 53 17.33 8.19 40.08
CA GLY A 53 16.20 9.08 40.40
C GLY A 53 15.21 9.34 39.25
N ARG A 54 15.34 8.64 38.12
CA ARG A 54 14.46 8.69 36.93
C ARG A 54 14.41 7.32 36.23
N THR A 55 14.37 6.24 37.01
CA THR A 55 14.23 4.90 36.44
C THR A 55 12.85 4.70 35.86
N THR A 56 12.76 4.16 34.64
CA THR A 56 11.48 3.87 33.98
C THR A 56 11.46 2.43 33.49
N LEU A 57 10.27 1.83 33.47
CA LEU A 57 10.04 0.51 32.90
C LEU A 57 8.89 0.60 31.89
N ASP A 58 9.18 0.28 30.64
CA ASP A 58 8.21 0.36 29.54
C ASP A 58 8.34 -0.85 28.60
N SER A 59 7.24 -1.20 27.93
CA SER A 59 7.22 -2.25 26.90
C SER A 59 7.61 -1.75 25.50
N VAL A 60 7.89 -0.44 25.35
CA VAL A 60 8.26 0.20 24.09
C VAL A 60 9.53 1.01 24.31
N ASP A 61 10.57 0.68 23.55
CA ASP A 61 11.79 1.50 23.48
C ASP A 61 11.58 2.64 22.48
N LEU A 62 11.21 3.82 22.98
CA LEU A 62 10.93 4.99 22.12
C LEU A 62 12.19 5.58 21.44
N GLY A 63 13.39 5.06 21.74
CA GLY A 63 14.62 5.50 21.08
C GLY A 63 14.94 6.99 21.25
N LEU A 64 14.28 7.68 22.19
CA LEU A 64 14.51 9.07 22.56
C LEU A 64 15.80 9.18 23.39
N ASP A 65 16.91 8.78 22.77
CA ASP A 65 18.27 9.05 23.23
C ASP A 65 18.76 10.43 22.75
N GLU A 66 17.83 11.34 22.42
CA GLU A 66 18.17 12.74 22.13
C GLU A 66 18.80 13.39 23.38
N GLY A 67 20.11 13.66 23.29
CA GLY A 67 20.79 14.63 24.14
C GLY A 67 21.75 14.10 25.20
N LEU A 68 21.93 12.78 25.37
CA LEU A 68 22.93 12.26 26.30
C LEU A 68 24.25 11.96 25.57
N LYS A 69 25.02 13.00 25.27
CA LYS A 69 26.47 12.84 25.13
C LYS A 69 26.98 12.15 26.40
N SER A 70 27.76 11.09 26.21
CA SER A 70 28.41 10.22 27.20
C SER A 70 29.35 10.94 28.19
N LYS A 71 28.89 11.98 28.89
CA LYS A 71 29.74 12.82 29.76
C LYS A 71 29.61 12.55 31.25
N ASN A 72 28.69 11.70 31.69
CA ASN A 72 28.63 11.28 33.09
C ASN A 72 28.90 9.77 33.16
N ALA A 73 30.02 9.38 33.77
CA ALA A 73 30.28 7.99 34.12
C ALA A 73 29.12 7.48 35.00
N GLY A 74 28.54 6.35 34.61
CA GLY A 74 27.48 5.72 35.38
C GLY A 74 27.94 5.23 36.75
N PRO A 75 27.00 4.94 37.67
CA PRO A 75 27.33 4.54 39.04
C PRO A 75 27.89 3.11 39.16
N PHE A 76 27.81 2.31 38.10
CA PHE A 76 28.19 0.89 38.09
C PHE A 76 29.18 0.57 36.97
N THR A 77 30.03 -0.43 37.18
CA THR A 77 30.82 -1.05 36.09
C THR A 77 29.96 -2.04 35.31
N GLU A 78 30.37 -2.41 34.09
CA GLU A 78 29.66 -3.45 33.32
C GLU A 78 29.64 -4.79 34.07
N GLU A 79 30.74 -5.16 34.74
CA GLU A 79 30.81 -6.37 35.56
C GLU A 79 29.83 -6.36 36.73
N GLN A 80 29.65 -5.22 37.40
CA GLN A 80 28.69 -5.07 38.50
C GLN A 80 27.25 -5.24 38.00
N VAL A 81 26.92 -4.67 36.83
CA VAL A 81 25.59 -4.83 36.24
C VAL A 81 25.31 -6.30 35.93
N ARG A 82 26.28 -7.01 35.31
CA ARG A 82 26.10 -8.40 34.88
C ARG A 82 26.11 -9.41 36.03
N ASN A 83 26.97 -9.21 37.04
CA ASN A 83 27.21 -10.21 38.08
C ASN A 83 26.41 -9.95 39.37
N GLU A 84 26.06 -8.70 39.68
CA GLU A 84 25.42 -8.34 40.94
C GLU A 84 23.98 -7.84 40.79
N ILE A 85 23.72 -7.01 39.77
CA ILE A 85 22.41 -6.39 39.56
C ILE A 85 21.49 -7.32 38.75
N GLN A 86 21.96 -7.81 37.60
CA GLN A 86 21.17 -8.64 36.71
C GLN A 86 20.56 -9.87 37.41
N PRO A 87 21.30 -10.70 38.19
CA PRO A 87 20.72 -11.88 38.81
C PRO A 87 19.56 -11.56 39.77
N LYS A 88 19.68 -10.48 40.54
CA LYS A 88 18.64 -10.06 41.50
C LYS A 88 17.39 -9.55 40.81
N LEU A 89 17.54 -8.73 39.76
CA LEU A 89 16.40 -8.25 38.99
C LEU A 89 15.70 -9.39 38.24
N VAL A 90 16.47 -10.34 37.71
CA VAL A 90 15.94 -11.55 37.08
C VAL A 90 15.13 -12.37 38.08
N GLU A 91 15.61 -12.56 39.31
CA GLU A 91 14.87 -13.28 40.36
C GLU A 91 13.51 -12.63 40.66
N VAL A 92 13.48 -11.30 40.79
CA VAL A 92 12.23 -10.54 41.03
C VAL A 92 11.25 -10.73 39.87
N VAL A 93 11.70 -10.52 38.64
CA VAL A 93 10.85 -10.65 37.44
C VAL A 93 10.38 -12.10 37.27
N GLN A 94 11.26 -13.08 37.46
CA GLN A 94 10.92 -14.50 37.38
C GLN A 94 9.84 -14.87 38.40
N GLY A 95 9.96 -14.40 39.66
CA GLY A 95 8.94 -14.65 40.68
C GLY A 95 7.58 -14.03 40.38
N LYS A 96 7.52 -12.96 39.57
CA LYS A 96 6.26 -12.41 39.04
C LYS A 96 5.76 -13.23 37.85
N LEU A 97 6.64 -13.63 36.93
CA LEU A 97 6.30 -14.48 35.78
C LEU A 97 5.76 -15.83 36.22
N ASP A 98 6.31 -16.48 37.25
CA ASP A 98 5.82 -17.77 37.74
C ASP A 98 4.34 -17.72 38.18
N LYS A 99 3.83 -16.54 38.56
CA LYS A 99 2.43 -16.32 38.93
C LYS A 99 1.56 -15.86 37.77
N LEU A 100 2.15 -15.17 36.79
CA LEU A 100 1.43 -14.44 35.74
C LEU A 100 1.58 -15.05 34.35
N ALA A 101 2.49 -16.01 34.16
CA ALA A 101 2.83 -16.59 32.87
C ALA A 101 1.65 -17.27 32.17
N ASP A 102 0.69 -17.80 32.93
CA ASP A 102 -0.51 -18.45 32.38
C ASP A 102 -1.69 -17.48 32.16
N THR A 103 -1.56 -16.23 32.62
CA THR A 103 -2.60 -15.20 32.45
C THR A 103 -2.54 -14.54 31.07
N PRO A 104 -3.62 -13.90 30.59
CA PRO A 104 -3.61 -13.12 29.34
C PRO A 104 -2.66 -11.91 29.33
N LEU A 105 -2.05 -11.57 30.47
CA LEU A 105 -1.12 -10.46 30.56
C LEU A 105 0.16 -10.72 29.79
N ILE A 106 0.72 -11.93 29.96
CA ILE A 106 2.01 -12.33 29.40
C ILE A 106 1.78 -13.18 28.15
N ASP A 107 2.44 -12.81 27.06
CA ASP A 107 2.43 -13.60 25.83
C ASP A 107 3.21 -14.92 25.99
N TYR A 108 3.24 -15.79 24.97
CA TYR A 108 3.96 -17.06 25.04
C TYR A 108 5.48 -16.87 25.25
N ARG A 109 6.03 -15.72 24.83
CA ARG A 109 7.40 -15.27 25.07
C ARG A 109 7.39 -13.98 25.87
N PHE A 110 8.33 -13.83 26.80
CA PHE A 110 8.57 -12.60 27.52
C PHE A 110 10.07 -12.31 27.60
N THR A 111 10.48 -11.11 27.19
CA THR A 111 11.88 -10.67 27.24
C THR A 111 12.02 -9.51 28.21
N PHE A 112 12.99 -9.58 29.12
CA PHE A 112 13.33 -8.49 30.01
C PHE A 112 14.69 -7.93 29.61
N ARG A 113 14.71 -6.66 29.23
CA ARG A 113 15.90 -5.92 28.81
C ARG A 113 16.19 -4.81 29.81
N GLY A 114 17.45 -4.43 29.92
CA GLY A 114 17.86 -3.30 30.73
C GLY A 114 18.88 -2.40 30.03
N LYS A 115 18.74 -1.09 30.23
CA LYS A 115 19.68 -0.04 29.81
C LYS A 115 20.27 0.59 31.06
N PHE A 116 21.60 0.60 31.15
CA PHE A 116 22.35 1.12 32.27
C PHE A 116 23.42 2.11 31.81
N PRO A 117 23.53 3.30 32.42
CA PRO A 117 24.76 4.06 32.37
C PRO A 117 25.81 3.32 33.21
N THR A 118 26.89 2.91 32.58
CA THR A 118 28.07 2.31 33.24
C THR A 118 29.25 3.28 33.20
N THR A 119 30.33 2.95 33.91
CA THR A 119 31.61 3.66 33.83
C THR A 119 32.25 3.61 32.44
N GLU A 120 31.89 2.61 31.64
CA GLU A 120 32.45 2.33 30.32
C GLU A 120 31.57 2.86 29.17
N GLY A 121 30.33 3.27 29.47
CA GLY A 121 29.40 3.80 28.47
C GLY A 121 27.96 3.44 28.80
N LYS A 122 27.09 3.44 27.80
CA LYS A 122 25.74 2.88 27.95
C LYS A 122 25.80 1.38 27.69
N LEU A 123 25.34 0.59 28.64
CA LEU A 123 25.20 -0.86 28.50
C LEU A 123 23.73 -1.20 28.27
N GLN A 124 23.44 -1.91 27.18
CA GLN A 124 22.14 -2.54 26.95
C GLN A 124 22.31 -4.06 27.03
N VAL A 125 21.51 -4.71 27.87
CA VAL A 125 21.61 -6.15 28.11
C VAL A 125 20.23 -6.81 28.13
N THR A 126 20.10 -7.97 27.48
CA THR A 126 18.95 -8.86 27.69
C THR A 126 19.18 -9.63 28.98
N MET A 127 18.35 -9.36 29.98
CA MET A 127 18.48 -9.95 31.32
C MET A 127 17.86 -11.34 31.43
N LEU A 128 16.67 -11.51 30.86
CA LEU A 128 15.89 -12.75 30.89
C LEU A 128 15.14 -12.93 29.56
N GLU A 129 15.20 -14.15 29.04
CA GLU A 129 14.28 -14.64 28.02
C GLU A 129 13.45 -15.77 28.63
N TYR A 130 12.14 -15.58 28.71
CA TYR A 130 11.20 -16.58 29.23
C TYR A 130 10.28 -17.07 28.11
N ILE A 131 10.04 -18.38 28.08
CA ILE A 131 9.14 -19.03 27.12
C ILE A 131 8.19 -19.95 27.90
N ASN A 132 6.89 -19.73 27.74
CA ASN A 132 5.85 -20.64 28.21
C ASN A 132 5.57 -21.68 27.12
N GLU A 133 6.14 -22.88 27.26
CA GLU A 133 5.98 -23.97 26.28
C GLU A 133 4.52 -24.40 26.08
N GLY A 134 3.70 -24.34 27.13
CA GLY A 134 2.27 -24.67 27.04
C GLY A 134 1.53 -23.70 26.11
N LYS A 135 1.74 -22.40 26.30
CA LYS A 135 1.18 -21.36 25.41
C LYS A 135 1.79 -21.42 24.01
N ARG A 136 3.08 -21.72 23.88
CA ARG A 136 3.77 -21.85 22.60
C ARG A 136 3.14 -22.95 21.75
N GLN A 137 2.96 -24.14 22.32
CA GLN A 137 2.34 -25.27 21.61
C GLN A 137 0.88 -24.96 21.25
N GLN A 138 0.13 -24.36 22.16
CA GLN A 138 -1.25 -23.94 21.89
C GLN A 138 -1.34 -22.90 20.76
N LEU A 139 -0.42 -21.94 20.71
CA LEU A 139 -0.37 -20.94 19.66
C LEU A 139 -0.05 -21.57 18.30
N LEU A 140 0.89 -22.52 18.24
CA LEU A 140 1.22 -23.26 17.01
C LEU A 140 -0.01 -23.98 16.45
N GLU A 141 -0.75 -24.71 17.30
CA GLU A 141 -1.98 -25.39 16.89
C GLU A 141 -3.03 -24.41 16.37
N ARG A 142 -3.19 -23.26 17.03
CA ARG A 142 -4.11 -22.20 16.60
C ARG A 142 -3.69 -21.56 15.27
N ILE A 143 -2.39 -21.36 15.03
CA ILE A 143 -1.87 -20.86 13.76
C ILE A 143 -2.20 -21.85 12.64
N HIS A 144 -1.87 -23.12 12.80
CA HIS A 144 -2.17 -24.13 11.79
C HIS A 144 -3.67 -24.26 11.52
N THR A 145 -4.49 -24.27 12.58
CA THR A 145 -5.96 -24.31 12.46
C THR A 145 -6.50 -23.07 11.73
N TYR A 146 -5.99 -21.88 12.06
CA TYR A 146 -6.38 -20.64 11.41
C TYR A 146 -6.02 -20.66 9.91
N VAL A 147 -4.79 -21.05 9.58
CA VAL A 147 -4.32 -21.15 8.20
C VAL A 147 -5.20 -22.10 7.40
N ASP A 148 -5.45 -23.31 7.92
CA ASP A 148 -6.29 -24.31 7.24
C ASP A 148 -7.72 -23.80 7.02
N GLN A 149 -8.37 -23.28 8.07
CA GLN A 149 -9.80 -22.94 8.01
C GLN A 149 -10.08 -21.58 7.37
N LYS A 150 -9.23 -20.58 7.59
CA LYS A 150 -9.47 -19.18 7.18
C LYS A 150 -8.72 -18.78 5.92
N LEU A 151 -7.53 -19.33 5.69
CA LEU A 151 -6.75 -19.03 4.49
C LEU A 151 -6.99 -20.08 3.41
N LEU A 152 -6.63 -21.34 3.66
CA LEU A 152 -6.67 -22.39 2.62
C LEU A 152 -8.10 -22.74 2.20
N ASN A 153 -8.94 -23.10 3.17
CA ASN A 153 -10.33 -23.49 2.93
C ASN A 153 -11.32 -22.31 3.05
N GLY A 154 -10.83 -21.13 3.42
CA GLY A 154 -11.65 -19.93 3.58
C GLY A 154 -11.88 -19.20 2.25
N THR A 155 -13.04 -18.54 2.14
CA THR A 155 -13.42 -17.70 0.99
C THR A 155 -13.73 -16.26 1.37
N TYR A 156 -13.67 -15.92 2.66
CA TYR A 156 -14.03 -14.61 3.18
C TYR A 156 -12.77 -13.77 3.47
N PRO A 157 -12.84 -12.43 3.33
CA PRO A 157 -11.76 -11.52 3.71
C PRO A 157 -11.33 -11.70 5.18
N THR A 158 -10.03 -11.63 5.43
CA THR A 158 -9.44 -11.70 6.78
C THR A 158 -9.51 -10.36 7.49
N LYS A 159 -9.46 -10.37 8.83
CA LYS A 159 -9.41 -9.11 9.60
C LYS A 159 -7.97 -8.60 9.70
N PRO A 160 -7.72 -7.28 9.62
CA PRO A 160 -6.35 -6.74 9.70
C PRO A 160 -5.59 -7.18 10.95
N LEU A 161 -6.24 -7.21 12.11
CA LEU A 161 -5.63 -7.69 13.35
C LEU A 161 -5.16 -9.16 13.27
N GLU A 162 -5.87 -10.02 12.53
CA GLU A 162 -5.46 -11.42 12.36
C GLU A 162 -4.19 -11.51 11.50
N SER A 163 -4.11 -10.72 10.44
CA SER A 163 -2.91 -10.61 9.60
C SER A 163 -1.74 -9.99 10.36
N PHE A 164 -1.98 -8.97 11.20
CA PHE A 164 -0.97 -8.39 12.08
C PHE A 164 -0.25 -9.46 12.89
N PHE A 165 -0.99 -10.35 13.56
CA PHE A 165 -0.39 -11.42 14.37
C PHE A 165 0.20 -12.52 13.49
N LEU A 166 -0.56 -13.04 12.53
CA LEU A 166 -0.12 -14.17 11.72
C LEU A 166 1.19 -13.86 10.99
N THR A 167 1.29 -12.70 10.36
CA THR A 167 2.48 -12.33 9.56
C THR A 167 3.77 -12.31 10.37
N ARG A 168 3.68 -11.90 11.64
CA ARG A 168 4.80 -11.89 12.58
C ARG A 168 5.11 -13.29 13.10
N HIS A 169 4.08 -14.06 13.44
CA HIS A 169 4.23 -15.40 13.99
C HIS A 169 4.90 -16.36 13.00
N LEU A 170 4.56 -16.28 11.72
CA LEU A 170 5.18 -17.09 10.66
C LEU A 170 6.69 -16.86 10.50
N LEU A 171 7.20 -15.71 10.97
CA LEU A 171 8.61 -15.35 10.91
C LEU A 171 9.30 -15.42 12.28
N ASP A 172 8.60 -15.86 13.32
CA ASP A 172 9.16 -15.94 14.66
C ASP A 172 10.00 -17.23 14.82
N PRO A 173 11.32 -17.13 15.02
CA PRO A 173 12.20 -18.31 15.13
C PRO A 173 11.92 -19.17 16.36
N LYS A 174 11.19 -18.66 17.36
CA LYS A 174 10.79 -19.45 18.52
C LYS A 174 9.54 -20.30 18.22
N LEU A 175 8.67 -19.87 17.29
CA LEU A 175 7.52 -20.65 16.84
C LEU A 175 7.92 -21.60 15.70
N PHE A 176 8.62 -21.08 14.71
CA PHE A 176 9.11 -21.82 13.54
C PHE A 176 10.65 -21.74 13.49
N PRO A 177 11.38 -22.63 14.19
CA PRO A 177 12.84 -22.64 14.19
C PRO A 177 13.44 -22.83 12.80
N GLU A 178 12.77 -23.63 11.97
CA GLU A 178 13.06 -23.78 10.55
C GLU A 178 11.99 -23.01 9.77
N LEU A 179 12.41 -21.96 9.07
CA LEU A 179 11.52 -21.13 8.27
C LEU A 179 11.20 -21.85 6.95
N ASP A 180 9.95 -22.28 6.80
CA ASP A 180 9.40 -22.66 5.50
C ASP A 180 9.03 -21.40 4.72
N VAL A 181 9.94 -20.99 3.84
CA VAL A 181 9.77 -19.77 3.03
C VAL A 181 8.63 -19.91 2.03
N ALA A 182 8.51 -21.09 1.39
CA ALA A 182 7.48 -21.33 0.39
C ALA A 182 6.09 -21.27 1.02
N TRP A 183 5.92 -21.94 2.16
CA TRP A 183 4.67 -21.95 2.90
C TRP A 183 4.30 -20.55 3.40
N THR A 184 5.28 -19.81 3.95
CA THR A 184 5.09 -18.44 4.45
C THR A 184 4.64 -17.48 3.34
N ILE A 185 5.33 -17.46 2.19
CA ILE A 185 4.92 -16.65 1.03
C ILE A 185 3.52 -17.04 0.56
N GLY A 186 3.22 -18.34 0.50
CA GLY A 186 1.89 -18.84 0.15
C GLY A 186 0.78 -18.31 1.06
N GLN A 187 1.04 -18.16 2.37
CA GLN A 187 0.06 -17.57 3.29
C GLN A 187 -0.12 -16.08 3.05
N TYR A 188 0.94 -15.34 2.74
CA TYR A 188 0.86 -13.91 2.42
C TYR A 188 0.09 -13.66 1.12
N ASP A 189 0.36 -14.44 0.08
CA ASP A 189 -0.40 -14.38 -1.17
C ASP A 189 -1.88 -14.69 -0.94
N ARG A 190 -2.17 -15.70 -0.10
CA ARG A 190 -3.56 -16.04 0.22
C ARG A 190 -4.30 -14.93 0.98
N ILE A 191 -3.63 -14.26 1.93
CA ILE A 191 -4.18 -13.07 2.60
C ILE A 191 -4.49 -11.98 1.57
N GLN A 192 -3.58 -11.71 0.64
CA GLN A 192 -3.81 -10.71 -0.40
C GLN A 192 -5.01 -11.08 -1.28
N GLU A 193 -5.08 -12.33 -1.76
CA GLU A 193 -6.18 -12.83 -2.59
C GLU A 193 -7.55 -12.66 -1.95
N LEU A 194 -7.70 -13.06 -0.70
CA LEU A 194 -8.97 -12.98 0.03
C LEU A 194 -9.44 -11.54 0.26
N ASN A 195 -8.53 -10.57 0.20
CA ASN A 195 -8.81 -9.16 0.47
C ASN A 195 -8.74 -8.27 -0.78
N LYS A 196 -8.57 -8.83 -1.99
CA LYS A 196 -8.49 -8.06 -3.26
C LYS A 196 -9.63 -7.05 -3.45
N GLY A 197 -10.85 -7.40 -3.04
CA GLY A 197 -12.03 -6.53 -3.18
C GLY A 197 -12.21 -5.48 -2.08
N ARG A 198 -11.24 -5.28 -1.17
CA ARG A 198 -11.32 -4.30 -0.06
C ARG A 198 -10.01 -3.52 0.05
N GLN A 199 -9.81 -2.51 -0.80
CA GLN A 199 -8.51 -1.87 -1.01
C GLN A 199 -7.90 -1.25 0.25
N GLU A 200 -8.67 -0.54 1.08
CA GLU A 200 -8.16 0.03 2.35
C GLU A 200 -7.66 -1.06 3.30
N ALA A 201 -8.46 -2.11 3.51
CA ALA A 201 -8.07 -3.24 4.34
C ALA A 201 -6.89 -4.01 3.73
N LEU A 202 -6.85 -4.16 2.40
CA LEU A 202 -5.76 -4.79 1.68
C LEU A 202 -4.45 -4.01 1.82
N ALA A 203 -4.50 -2.68 1.80
CA ALA A 203 -3.35 -1.83 2.07
C ALA A 203 -2.82 -2.05 3.50
N GLU A 204 -3.71 -2.13 4.49
CA GLU A 204 -3.33 -2.46 5.87
C GLU A 204 -2.68 -3.85 5.97
N HIS A 205 -3.28 -4.88 5.36
CA HIS A 205 -2.73 -6.24 5.30
C HIS A 205 -1.34 -6.27 4.64
N ARG A 206 -1.17 -5.58 3.50
CA ARG A 206 0.12 -5.45 2.81
C ARG A 206 1.15 -4.76 3.68
N GLY A 207 0.77 -3.69 4.36
CA GLY A 207 1.63 -2.97 5.31
C GLY A 207 2.11 -3.88 6.46
N ASP A 208 1.23 -4.73 6.99
CA ASP A 208 1.60 -5.73 7.99
C ASP A 208 2.59 -6.78 7.49
N ILE A 209 2.33 -7.34 6.30
CA ILE A 209 3.24 -8.29 5.63
C ILE A 209 4.61 -7.63 5.41
N ILE A 210 4.64 -6.43 4.83
CA ILE A 210 5.87 -5.70 4.53
C ILE A 210 6.65 -5.41 5.80
N ARG A 211 5.98 -4.95 6.86
CA ARG A 211 6.61 -4.66 8.15
C ARG A 211 7.17 -5.92 8.81
N ALA A 212 6.44 -7.03 8.78
CA ALA A 212 6.89 -8.29 9.34
C ALA A 212 8.14 -8.81 8.62
N ILE A 213 8.13 -8.85 7.29
CA ILE A 213 9.27 -9.34 6.51
C ILE A 213 10.46 -8.38 6.58
N THR A 214 10.22 -7.06 6.56
CA THR A 214 11.29 -6.06 6.71
C THR A 214 11.98 -6.23 8.05
N SER A 215 11.20 -6.37 9.14
CA SER A 215 11.75 -6.65 10.46
C SER A 215 12.55 -7.95 10.47
N TRP A 216 12.03 -9.02 9.87
CA TRP A 216 12.74 -10.28 9.76
C TRP A 216 14.07 -10.15 8.99
N ALA A 217 14.03 -9.44 7.86
CA ALA A 217 15.18 -9.23 7.00
C ALA A 217 16.29 -8.45 7.73
N GLU A 218 15.92 -7.35 8.40
CA GLU A 218 16.87 -6.46 9.08
C GLU A 218 17.44 -7.08 10.36
N HIS A 219 16.68 -7.90 11.10
CA HIS A 219 17.12 -8.47 12.39
C HIS A 219 17.71 -9.88 12.29
N TYR A 220 17.31 -10.70 11.30
CA TYR A 220 17.71 -12.12 11.24
C TYR A 220 18.42 -12.52 9.96
N PHE A 221 18.02 -12.02 8.79
CA PHE A 221 18.58 -12.45 7.50
C PHE A 221 19.85 -11.66 7.14
N LEU A 222 19.73 -10.34 6.96
CA LEU A 222 20.83 -9.47 6.51
C LEU A 222 22.03 -9.48 7.48
N PRO A 223 21.86 -9.49 8.82
CA PRO A 223 23.00 -9.56 9.74
C PRO A 223 23.87 -10.82 9.61
N ARG A 224 23.37 -11.89 8.95
CA ARG A 224 24.19 -13.09 8.67
C ARG A 224 25.29 -12.80 7.66
N TYR A 225 25.02 -11.92 6.70
CA TYR A 225 25.91 -11.65 5.55
C TYR A 225 26.51 -10.24 5.56
N PHE A 226 25.88 -9.29 6.25
CA PHE A 226 26.30 -7.89 6.29
C PHE A 226 26.60 -7.44 7.71
N ASP A 227 27.57 -6.56 7.86
CA ASP A 227 27.70 -5.69 9.02
C ASP A 227 26.74 -4.52 8.85
N VAL A 228 25.76 -4.44 9.77
CA VAL A 228 24.66 -3.47 9.71
C VAL A 228 24.97 -2.29 10.63
N GLN A 229 25.10 -1.10 10.06
CA GLN A 229 25.19 0.14 10.82
C GLN A 229 23.83 0.85 10.79
N PRO A 230 23.11 0.90 11.91
CA PRO A 230 21.84 1.60 11.98
C PRO A 230 22.06 3.11 11.83
N SER A 231 21.22 3.76 11.02
CA SER A 231 21.21 5.21 10.88
C SER A 231 19.92 5.78 11.47
N ALA A 232 20.04 6.80 12.32
CA ALA A 232 18.89 7.45 12.96
C ALA A 232 18.04 8.29 11.97
N TYR A 233 18.61 8.69 10.83
CA TYR A 233 17.99 9.64 9.89
C TYR A 233 18.00 9.16 8.43
N SER A 234 18.52 7.96 8.14
CA SER A 234 18.59 7.40 6.79
C SER A 234 18.43 5.87 6.80
N THR A 235 18.45 5.25 5.62
CA THR A 235 18.55 3.80 5.49
C THR A 235 19.80 3.27 6.19
N ASN A 236 19.71 2.09 6.80
CA ASN A 236 20.86 1.38 7.37
C ASN A 236 21.97 1.23 6.32
N VAL A 237 23.22 1.32 6.76
CA VAL A 237 24.38 1.06 5.91
C VAL A 237 24.77 -0.40 6.07
N TYR A 238 24.82 -1.12 4.96
CA TYR A 238 25.17 -2.54 4.92
C TYR A 238 26.54 -2.70 4.27
N THR A 239 27.48 -3.30 5.00
CA THR A 239 28.80 -3.66 4.46
C THR A 239 28.89 -5.17 4.37
N LEU A 240 29.18 -5.71 3.18
CA LEU A 240 29.26 -7.15 2.98
C LEU A 240 30.42 -7.72 3.82
N LYS A 241 30.15 -8.78 4.60
CA LYS A 241 31.18 -9.47 5.37
C LYS A 241 32.16 -10.16 4.42
N PRO A 242 33.47 -10.22 4.72
CA PRO A 242 34.44 -10.89 3.87
C PRO A 242 34.05 -12.35 3.60
N GLY A 243 33.98 -12.76 2.33
CA GLY A 243 33.60 -14.12 1.94
C GLY A 243 32.10 -14.43 1.99
N ALA A 244 31.26 -13.50 2.46
CA ALA A 244 29.82 -13.70 2.48
C ALA A 244 29.28 -13.78 1.04
N SER A 245 28.73 -14.94 0.72
CA SER A 245 27.96 -15.19 -0.49
C SER A 245 26.84 -16.16 -0.14
N LEU A 246 25.90 -16.37 -1.06
CA LEU A 246 24.92 -17.45 -0.93
C LEU A 246 25.66 -18.80 -1.10
N GLU A 247 26.31 -19.29 -0.02
CA GLU A 247 27.18 -20.49 -0.06
C GLU A 247 26.42 -21.82 -0.28
N GLU A 248 25.10 -21.82 -0.45
CA GLU A 248 24.27 -23.02 -0.69
C GLU A 248 23.57 -23.07 -2.06
N ASP A 249 23.87 -22.14 -2.98
CA ASP A 249 23.29 -22.09 -4.34
C ASP A 249 23.88 -23.12 -5.34
N GLN A 250 24.67 -24.11 -4.89
CA GLN A 250 25.28 -25.15 -5.74
C GLN A 250 24.64 -26.54 -5.65
N LEU A 251 23.53 -26.72 -4.92
CA LEU A 251 22.70 -27.91 -5.16
C LEU A 251 21.82 -27.65 -6.38
N GLN A 252 22.42 -27.88 -7.55
CA GLN A 252 21.68 -28.23 -8.75
C GLN A 252 20.71 -29.36 -8.38
N SER A 253 19.44 -29.04 -8.15
CA SER A 253 18.37 -30.01 -8.28
C SER A 253 18.46 -30.52 -9.72
N GLY A 254 18.94 -31.76 -9.88
CA GLY A 254 19.02 -32.46 -11.17
C GLY A 254 17.68 -32.62 -11.91
N HIS A 255 16.62 -31.96 -11.44
CA HIS A 255 15.30 -31.88 -12.03
C HIS A 255 14.67 -30.52 -11.73
N GLY A 256 14.96 -29.51 -12.55
CA GLY A 256 14.07 -28.39 -12.94
C GLY A 256 13.26 -27.57 -11.91
N HIS A 257 13.36 -27.83 -10.61
CA HIS A 257 12.56 -27.19 -9.57
C HIS A 257 13.46 -26.35 -8.66
N HIS A 258 13.17 -25.05 -8.62
CA HIS A 258 13.80 -24.08 -7.73
C HIS A 258 13.38 -24.36 -6.29
N VAL A 259 14.33 -24.69 -5.42
CA VAL A 259 14.07 -24.78 -3.97
C VAL A 259 13.92 -23.36 -3.45
N VAL A 260 12.81 -23.03 -2.78
CA VAL A 260 12.57 -21.69 -2.24
C VAL A 260 13.50 -21.47 -1.03
N GLN A 261 14.24 -20.36 -1.04
CA GLN A 261 15.29 -20.02 -0.08
C GLN A 261 14.96 -18.74 0.69
N PRO A 262 15.61 -18.46 1.84
CA PRO A 262 15.40 -17.22 2.60
C PRO A 262 15.57 -15.94 1.75
N ILE A 263 16.46 -15.95 0.75
CA ILE A 263 16.61 -14.82 -0.17
C ILE A 263 15.32 -14.53 -0.96
N ASP A 264 14.50 -15.53 -1.26
CA ASP A 264 13.23 -15.34 -1.96
C ASP A 264 12.23 -14.54 -1.13
N LEU A 265 12.28 -14.66 0.20
CA LEU A 265 11.48 -13.84 1.10
C LEU A 265 11.93 -12.38 1.09
N LEU A 266 13.25 -12.13 1.02
CA LEU A 266 13.80 -10.77 0.85
C LEU A 266 13.35 -10.17 -0.49
N LEU A 267 13.42 -10.95 -1.58
CA LEU A 267 12.96 -10.53 -2.91
C LEU A 267 11.46 -10.26 -2.92
N TYR A 268 10.66 -11.11 -2.27
CA TYR A 268 9.23 -10.89 -2.10
C TYR A 268 8.94 -9.56 -1.39
N ALA A 269 9.63 -9.25 -0.28
CA ALA A 269 9.51 -7.97 0.39
C ALA A 269 9.89 -6.78 -0.50
N ALA A 270 11.01 -6.89 -1.23
CA ALA A 270 11.43 -5.85 -2.16
C ALA A 270 10.35 -5.54 -3.20
N VAL A 271 9.77 -6.58 -3.79
CA VAL A 271 8.70 -6.48 -4.78
C VAL A 271 7.40 -5.91 -4.17
N MET A 272 7.04 -6.32 -2.96
CA MET A 272 5.87 -5.77 -2.24
C MET A 272 6.03 -4.27 -1.97
N ILE A 273 7.20 -3.85 -1.49
CA ILE A 273 7.52 -2.43 -1.24
C ILE A 273 7.46 -1.63 -2.56
N LEU A 274 8.11 -2.12 -3.61
CA LEU A 274 8.20 -1.38 -4.88
C LEU A 274 6.84 -1.20 -5.57
N ARG A 275 5.97 -2.20 -5.44
CA ARG A 275 4.63 -2.19 -6.06
C ARG A 275 3.60 -1.43 -5.24
N TYR A 276 3.56 -1.61 -3.92
CA TYR A 276 2.41 -1.21 -3.11
C TYR A 276 2.68 -0.10 -2.10
N GLU A 277 3.95 0.23 -1.82
CA GLU A 277 4.26 1.30 -0.88
C GLU A 277 4.39 2.67 -1.55
N PRO A 278 4.18 3.76 -0.79
CA PRO A 278 4.42 5.12 -1.25
C PRO A 278 5.85 5.35 -1.76
N SER A 279 6.03 6.40 -2.56
CA SER A 279 7.32 6.73 -3.21
C SER A 279 8.50 6.84 -2.25
N TYR A 280 8.30 7.34 -1.02
CA TYR A 280 9.36 7.45 -0.01
C TYR A 280 9.87 6.09 0.51
N SER A 281 9.07 5.01 0.43
CA SER A 281 9.46 3.65 0.84
C SER A 281 10.22 2.92 -0.27
N LYS A 282 10.04 3.29 -1.54
CA LYS A 282 10.64 2.60 -2.72
C LYS A 282 12.17 2.47 -2.67
N PRO A 283 12.94 3.44 -2.16
CA PRO A 283 14.39 3.26 -1.96
C PRO A 283 14.76 2.05 -1.10
N LYS A 284 13.94 1.68 -0.10
CA LYS A 284 14.17 0.50 0.74
C LYS A 284 14.03 -0.79 -0.08
N GLY A 285 12.96 -0.90 -0.89
CA GLY A 285 12.76 -2.04 -1.77
C GLY A 285 13.88 -2.20 -2.80
N LEU A 286 14.33 -1.08 -3.40
CA LEU A 286 15.50 -1.06 -4.29
C LEU A 286 16.78 -1.54 -3.57
N ASN A 287 17.00 -1.06 -2.35
CA ASN A 287 18.15 -1.47 -1.55
C ASN A 287 18.14 -2.99 -1.28
N PHE A 288 16.99 -3.59 -0.96
CA PHE A 288 16.89 -5.04 -0.80
C PHE A 288 17.26 -5.82 -2.07
N LEU A 289 16.87 -5.34 -3.26
CA LEU A 289 17.31 -5.95 -4.53
C LEU A 289 18.83 -5.83 -4.72
N GLU A 290 19.42 -4.66 -4.43
CA GLU A 290 20.86 -4.48 -4.57
C GLU A 290 21.66 -5.30 -3.55
N LEU A 291 21.20 -5.44 -2.30
CA LEU A 291 21.81 -6.33 -1.32
C LEU A 291 21.74 -7.79 -1.78
N ALA A 292 20.58 -8.25 -2.26
CA ALA A 292 20.43 -9.59 -2.81
C ALA A 292 21.38 -9.84 -3.98
N LYS A 293 21.56 -8.85 -4.86
CA LYS A 293 22.50 -8.91 -5.98
C LYS A 293 23.96 -8.92 -5.52
N GLN A 294 24.32 -8.16 -4.48
CA GLN A 294 25.67 -8.21 -3.88
C GLN A 294 25.98 -9.59 -3.29
N LEU A 295 24.98 -10.31 -2.78
CA LEU A 295 25.12 -11.69 -2.32
C LEU A 295 25.23 -12.72 -3.45
N GLY A 296 25.11 -12.30 -4.72
CA GLY A 296 25.21 -13.18 -5.90
C GLY A 296 23.87 -13.62 -6.49
N SER A 297 22.73 -13.06 -6.04
CA SER A 297 21.42 -13.45 -6.59
C SER A 297 21.23 -13.01 -8.04
N ASN A 298 21.31 -13.96 -8.97
CA ASN A 298 20.97 -13.74 -10.38
C ASN A 298 19.49 -13.35 -10.57
N ARG A 299 18.60 -13.81 -9.67
CA ARG A 299 17.17 -13.44 -9.68
C ARG A 299 16.99 -11.95 -9.35
N ALA A 300 17.70 -11.44 -8.36
CA ALA A 300 17.68 -10.01 -8.04
C ALA A 300 18.16 -9.15 -9.22
N ALA A 301 19.27 -9.54 -9.87
CA ALA A 301 19.77 -8.84 -11.05
C ALA A 301 18.74 -8.83 -12.19
N ARG A 302 18.08 -9.96 -12.47
CA ARG A 302 17.00 -10.04 -13.46
C ARG A 302 15.78 -9.22 -13.07
N MET A 303 15.37 -9.20 -11.80
CA MET A 303 14.24 -8.35 -11.33
C MET A 303 14.44 -6.88 -11.67
N MET A 304 15.69 -6.39 -11.60
CA MET A 304 16.02 -5.01 -11.91
C MET A 304 15.94 -4.68 -13.41
N THR A 305 16.08 -5.66 -14.31
CA THR A 305 16.14 -5.44 -15.76
C THR A 305 14.97 -6.02 -16.53
N GLU A 306 14.55 -7.24 -16.19
CA GLU A 306 13.54 -8.06 -16.88
C GLU A 306 12.25 -8.21 -16.06
N GLY A 307 12.25 -7.90 -14.76
CA GLY A 307 11.08 -8.07 -13.88
C GLY A 307 11.08 -9.40 -13.12
N SER A 308 9.96 -9.75 -12.52
CA SER A 308 9.88 -10.82 -11.49
C SER A 308 10.15 -12.23 -12.02
N GLY A 309 10.05 -12.40 -13.35
CA GLY A 309 10.04 -13.71 -14.01
C GLY A 309 8.65 -14.35 -14.11
N THR A 310 7.59 -13.66 -13.68
CA THR A 310 6.19 -14.15 -13.78
C THR A 310 5.72 -14.28 -15.22
N TYR A 311 6.19 -13.37 -16.10
CA TYR A 311 5.78 -13.31 -17.50
C TYR A 311 6.85 -13.94 -18.40
N ALA A 312 6.41 -14.58 -19.49
CA ALA A 312 7.33 -15.10 -20.50
C ALA A 312 8.07 -13.93 -21.18
N LYS A 313 9.30 -14.18 -21.65
CA LYS A 313 10.16 -13.12 -22.20
C LYS A 313 9.53 -12.43 -23.41
N GLU A 314 8.85 -13.20 -24.25
CA GLU A 314 8.07 -12.77 -25.41
C GLU A 314 6.83 -11.92 -25.07
N ASP A 315 6.34 -12.01 -23.83
CA ASP A 315 5.22 -11.19 -23.35
C ASP A 315 5.69 -9.80 -22.93
N ILE A 316 6.89 -9.72 -22.32
CA ILE A 316 7.47 -8.49 -21.77
C ILE A 316 8.51 -7.81 -22.68
N TYR A 317 8.79 -8.38 -23.85
CA TYR A 317 9.75 -7.83 -24.80
C TYR A 317 9.25 -7.93 -26.25
N LEU A 318 9.18 -6.79 -26.93
CA LEU A 318 8.89 -6.68 -28.35
C LEU A 318 9.89 -5.72 -28.99
N LYS A 319 10.49 -6.10 -30.13
CA LYS A 319 11.37 -5.20 -30.90
C LYS A 319 11.33 -5.53 -32.38
N ASN A 320 11.04 -4.51 -33.18
CA ASN A 320 11.12 -4.57 -34.63
C ASN A 320 11.44 -3.18 -35.21
N GLU A 321 11.19 -2.97 -36.51
CA GLU A 321 11.48 -1.72 -37.20
C GLU A 321 10.55 -0.55 -36.82
N HIS A 322 9.35 -0.83 -36.28
CA HIS A 322 8.33 0.17 -35.94
C HIS A 322 8.43 0.60 -34.47
N VAL A 323 8.61 -0.36 -33.56
CA VAL A 323 8.53 -0.13 -32.13
C VAL A 323 9.46 -1.06 -31.33
N GLU A 324 9.89 -0.61 -30.16
CA GLU A 324 10.47 -1.44 -29.12
C GLU A 324 9.70 -1.23 -27.80
N CYS A 325 9.13 -2.29 -27.27
CA CYS A 325 8.39 -2.30 -26.00
C CYS A 325 9.10 -3.23 -25.00
N THR A 326 9.27 -2.76 -23.77
CA THR A 326 9.72 -3.61 -22.66
C THR A 326 8.83 -3.37 -21.44
N ALA A 327 8.58 -4.41 -20.64
CA ALA A 327 7.80 -4.30 -19.42
C ALA A 327 8.57 -4.88 -18.23
N ASN A 328 8.40 -4.25 -17.07
CA ASN A 328 8.93 -4.72 -15.80
C ASN A 328 7.83 -4.56 -14.74
N ASP A 329 7.31 -5.70 -14.26
CA ASP A 329 6.22 -5.80 -13.31
C ASP A 329 6.64 -5.52 -11.86
N VAL A 330 7.93 -5.61 -11.55
CA VAL A 330 8.46 -5.24 -10.22
C VAL A 330 8.37 -3.74 -10.01
N PHE A 331 8.64 -2.95 -11.04
CA PHE A 331 8.53 -1.49 -11.00
C PHE A 331 7.20 -0.96 -11.53
N SER A 332 6.35 -1.82 -12.08
CA SER A 332 5.15 -1.46 -12.84
C SER A 332 5.47 -0.42 -13.93
N ILE A 333 6.52 -0.67 -14.72
CA ILE A 333 6.97 0.24 -15.78
C ILE A 333 6.86 -0.47 -17.13
N ILE A 334 6.23 0.21 -18.08
CA ILE A 334 6.24 -0.15 -19.49
C ILE A 334 7.09 0.90 -20.23
N THR A 335 8.15 0.48 -20.91
CA THR A 335 8.97 1.38 -21.74
C THR A 335 8.61 1.17 -23.20
N ILE A 336 8.28 2.25 -23.89
CA ILE A 336 7.87 2.23 -25.29
C ILE A 336 8.78 3.18 -26.07
N ILE A 337 9.38 2.68 -27.13
CA ILE A 337 10.22 3.42 -28.06
C ILE A 337 9.58 3.35 -29.44
N ILE A 338 8.94 4.43 -29.85
CA ILE A 338 8.39 4.58 -31.20
C ILE A 338 9.55 4.89 -32.14
N ARG A 339 9.82 3.99 -33.09
CA ARG A 339 10.90 4.12 -34.08
C ARG A 339 10.42 4.78 -35.37
N LYS A 340 9.18 4.50 -35.75
CA LYS A 340 8.47 5.13 -36.87
C LYS A 340 7.14 5.67 -36.37
N GLU A 341 6.87 6.95 -36.62
CA GLU A 341 5.62 7.61 -36.20
C GLU A 341 4.50 7.30 -37.19
N GLU A 342 4.00 6.07 -37.14
CA GLU A 342 2.92 5.57 -38.00
C GLU A 342 1.99 4.63 -37.22
N ALA A 343 0.77 4.43 -37.73
CA ALA A 343 -0.27 3.64 -37.06
C ALA A 343 0.23 2.26 -36.61
N ALA A 344 0.99 1.55 -37.44
CA ALA A 344 1.51 0.22 -37.14
C ALA A 344 2.40 0.17 -35.86
N ALA A 345 3.12 1.25 -35.54
CA ALA A 345 3.92 1.29 -34.31
C ALA A 345 3.04 1.41 -33.06
N TYR A 346 2.01 2.26 -33.13
CA TYR A 346 1.06 2.47 -32.03
C TYR A 346 0.12 1.29 -31.83
N GLU A 347 -0.32 0.65 -32.91
CA GLU A 347 -1.11 -0.60 -32.91
C GLU A 347 -0.38 -1.70 -32.12
N GLN A 348 0.89 -1.92 -32.44
CA GLN A 348 1.70 -2.94 -31.76
C GLN A 348 1.97 -2.58 -30.30
N ALA A 349 2.19 -1.30 -30.01
CA ALA A 349 2.40 -0.82 -28.65
C ALA A 349 1.15 -1.01 -27.78
N ILE A 350 -0.04 -0.65 -28.28
CA ILE A 350 -1.29 -0.81 -27.51
C ILE A 350 -1.65 -2.27 -27.34
N ALA A 351 -1.48 -3.09 -28.38
CA ALA A 351 -1.70 -4.55 -28.28
C ALA A 351 -0.77 -5.19 -27.25
N PHE A 352 0.49 -4.74 -27.18
CA PHE A 352 1.45 -5.18 -26.16
C PHE A 352 0.95 -4.87 -24.74
N ILE A 353 0.51 -3.63 -24.48
CA ILE A 353 -0.02 -3.23 -23.16
C ILE A 353 -1.28 -4.02 -22.82
N THR A 354 -2.25 -4.09 -23.73
CA THR A 354 -3.53 -4.77 -23.49
C THR A 354 -3.32 -6.25 -23.18
N ARG A 355 -2.42 -6.93 -23.90
CA ARG A 355 -2.05 -8.33 -23.63
C ARG A 355 -1.46 -8.49 -22.23
N LEU A 356 -0.54 -7.61 -21.82
CA LEU A 356 0.06 -7.65 -20.49
C LEU A 356 -1.00 -7.49 -19.39
N LEU A 357 -1.91 -6.52 -19.53
CA LEU A 357 -2.99 -6.31 -18.57
C LEU A 357 -3.92 -7.52 -18.46
N LYS A 358 -4.27 -8.16 -19.59
CA LYS A 358 -5.06 -9.40 -19.59
C LYS A 358 -4.34 -10.58 -18.91
N GLN A 359 -3.01 -10.56 -18.89
CA GLN A 359 -2.19 -11.55 -18.19
C GLN A 359 -1.98 -11.22 -16.70
N GLY A 360 -2.55 -10.11 -16.19
CA GLY A 360 -2.45 -9.72 -14.79
C GLY A 360 -1.31 -8.76 -14.47
N PHE A 361 -0.73 -8.08 -15.48
CA PHE A 361 0.26 -7.03 -15.23
C PHE A 361 -0.33 -5.93 -14.33
N PRO A 362 0.44 -5.37 -13.38
CA PRO A 362 -0.07 -4.35 -12.47
C PRO A 362 -0.75 -3.20 -13.21
N LYS A 363 -1.97 -2.87 -12.84
CA LYS A 363 -2.75 -1.79 -13.46
C LYS A 363 -2.24 -0.41 -13.06
N SER A 364 -1.74 -0.24 -11.83
CA SER A 364 -1.02 0.96 -11.41
C SER A 364 0.40 1.05 -12.01
N TYR A 365 0.50 1.14 -13.34
CA TYR A 365 1.75 1.25 -14.08
C TYR A 365 2.02 2.68 -14.58
N LYS A 366 3.23 2.92 -15.08
CA LYS A 366 3.55 4.11 -15.88
C LYS A 366 4.25 3.75 -17.17
N ILE A 367 4.07 4.59 -18.18
CA ILE A 367 4.77 4.47 -19.46
C ILE A 367 5.99 5.39 -19.46
N LYS A 368 7.16 4.85 -19.81
CA LYS A 368 8.34 5.63 -20.22
C LYS A 368 8.36 5.69 -21.73
N LEU A 369 8.06 6.85 -22.30
CA LEU A 369 7.88 7.00 -23.74
C LEU A 369 9.08 7.69 -24.38
N LYS A 370 9.66 7.06 -25.41
CA LYS A 370 10.56 7.71 -26.36
C LYS A 370 9.85 7.80 -27.71
N SER A 371 9.43 9.00 -28.07
CA SER A 371 8.78 9.33 -29.35
C SER A 371 9.26 10.71 -29.79
N SER A 372 9.29 10.92 -31.11
CA SER A 372 9.64 12.21 -31.71
C SER A 372 8.48 13.20 -31.67
N VAL A 373 7.24 12.70 -31.57
CA VAL A 373 6.02 13.49 -31.49
C VAL A 373 5.70 13.84 -30.04
N LYS A 374 5.29 15.10 -29.82
CA LYS A 374 4.96 15.62 -28.50
C LYS A 374 3.60 16.31 -28.50
N GLN A 375 2.53 15.52 -28.40
CA GLN A 375 1.18 16.05 -28.22
C GLN A 375 0.52 15.58 -26.92
N TYR A 376 -0.53 16.28 -26.55
CA TYR A 376 -1.32 16.04 -25.34
C TYR A 376 -2.78 16.27 -25.70
N LEU A 377 -3.69 15.64 -24.95
CA LEU A 377 -5.12 15.89 -25.11
C LEU A 377 -5.43 17.38 -24.91
N PRO A 378 -6.43 17.92 -25.61
CA PRO A 378 -6.84 19.31 -25.48
C PRO A 378 -7.63 19.58 -24.18
N ILE A 379 -7.18 19.03 -23.06
CA ILE A 379 -7.82 19.12 -21.74
C ILE A 379 -6.89 19.87 -20.79
N LYS A 380 -7.36 21.01 -20.30
CA LYS A 380 -6.58 21.88 -19.40
C LYS A 380 -6.48 21.28 -18.00
N GLY A 381 -5.28 21.30 -17.41
CA GLY A 381 -5.06 20.91 -16.02
C GLY A 381 -4.57 19.48 -15.80
N LEU A 382 -4.53 18.64 -16.85
CA LEU A 382 -3.96 17.30 -16.77
C LEU A 382 -2.43 17.35 -16.59
N ALA A 383 -1.88 16.34 -15.90
CA ALA A 383 -0.44 16.14 -15.84
C ALA A 383 0.14 15.86 -17.24
N LYS A 384 1.30 16.46 -17.53
CA LYS A 384 2.03 16.23 -18.78
C LYS A 384 3.05 15.10 -18.59
N SER A 385 2.58 13.85 -18.62
CA SER A 385 3.39 12.65 -18.47
C SER A 385 3.70 11.98 -19.82
N ASP A 386 4.62 11.03 -19.80
CA ASP A 386 4.91 10.17 -20.95
C ASP A 386 3.71 9.26 -21.29
N THR A 387 2.99 8.76 -20.28
CA THR A 387 1.73 8.01 -20.46
C THR A 387 0.67 8.84 -21.17
N HIS A 388 0.44 10.07 -20.73
CA HIS A 388 -0.48 10.99 -21.41
C HIS A 388 -0.06 11.18 -22.87
N ARG A 389 1.22 11.44 -23.12
CA ARG A 389 1.76 11.65 -24.46
C ARG A 389 1.59 10.42 -25.36
N PHE A 390 1.74 9.21 -24.83
CA PHE A 390 1.54 7.98 -25.60
C PHE A 390 0.11 7.88 -26.12
N PHE A 391 -0.89 8.03 -25.25
CA PHE A 391 -2.30 7.92 -25.63
C PHE A 391 -2.74 9.09 -26.53
N ALA A 392 -2.29 10.31 -26.24
CA ALA A 392 -2.52 11.45 -27.11
C ALA A 392 -1.93 11.23 -28.50
N ASN A 393 -0.75 10.60 -28.60
CA ASN A 393 -0.18 10.26 -29.89
C ASN A 393 -0.94 9.18 -30.64
N LEU A 394 -1.41 8.16 -29.94
CA LEU A 394 -2.17 7.07 -30.56
C LEU A 394 -3.50 7.57 -31.16
N LEU A 395 -4.15 8.53 -30.51
CA LEU A 395 -5.46 9.08 -30.93
C LEU A 395 -5.44 9.75 -32.31
N GLU A 396 -4.28 10.18 -32.81
CA GLU A 396 -4.14 10.74 -34.15
C GLU A 396 -4.38 9.72 -35.27
N TYR A 397 -4.55 8.43 -34.95
CA TYR A 397 -4.84 7.35 -35.88
C TYR A 397 -6.26 6.79 -35.63
N PRO A 398 -7.31 7.32 -36.30
CA PRO A 398 -8.71 6.91 -36.11
C PRO A 398 -8.96 5.42 -36.30
N GLU A 399 -8.19 4.75 -37.16
CA GLU A 399 -8.27 3.31 -37.39
C GLU A 399 -7.91 2.47 -36.16
N LEU A 400 -7.19 3.05 -35.18
CA LEU A 400 -6.79 2.38 -33.95
C LEU A 400 -7.75 2.63 -32.78
N HIS A 401 -8.75 3.51 -32.94
CA HIS A 401 -9.67 3.85 -31.85
C HIS A 401 -10.41 2.64 -31.25
N PRO A 402 -10.84 1.62 -32.03
CA PRO A 402 -11.42 0.40 -31.45
C PRO A 402 -10.46 -0.38 -30.53
N LEU A 403 -9.17 -0.44 -30.88
CA LEU A 403 -8.15 -1.06 -30.02
C LEU A 403 -7.89 -0.24 -28.75
N LEU A 404 -7.99 1.09 -28.86
CA LEU A 404 -7.86 1.99 -27.73
C LEU A 404 -9.05 1.85 -26.76
N GLU A 405 -10.27 1.64 -27.26
CA GLU A 405 -11.44 1.32 -26.43
C GLU A 405 -11.27 -0.05 -25.73
N GLU A 406 -10.83 -1.08 -26.45
CA GLU A 406 -10.55 -2.40 -25.87
C GLU A 406 -9.53 -2.30 -24.73
N TYR A 407 -8.46 -1.54 -24.95
CA TYR A 407 -7.48 -1.21 -23.93
C TYR A 407 -8.15 -0.53 -22.72
N ALA A 408 -8.93 0.53 -22.95
CA ALA A 408 -9.55 1.30 -21.87
C ALA A 408 -10.42 0.41 -20.98
N ARG A 409 -11.27 -0.43 -21.59
CA ARG A 409 -12.13 -1.39 -20.87
C ARG A 409 -11.34 -2.44 -20.11
N THR A 410 -10.15 -2.82 -20.61
CA THR A 410 -9.25 -3.75 -19.91
C THR A 410 -8.55 -3.07 -18.73
N ALA A 411 -8.21 -1.79 -18.87
CA ALA A 411 -7.37 -1.06 -17.93
C ALA A 411 -8.16 -0.46 -16.76
N ILE A 412 -9.35 0.07 -17.00
CA ILE A 412 -10.19 0.71 -15.98
C ILE A 412 -10.41 -0.25 -14.81
N GLU A 413 -10.11 0.22 -13.61
CA GLU A 413 -10.37 -0.46 -12.34
C GLU A 413 -10.39 0.60 -11.25
N GLU A 414 -11.45 0.58 -10.43
CA GLU A 414 -11.57 1.45 -9.27
C GLU A 414 -10.34 1.28 -8.36
N PHE A 415 -9.83 2.39 -7.81
CA PHE A 415 -8.66 2.48 -6.93
C PHE A 415 -7.28 2.17 -7.54
N GLU A 416 -7.18 1.87 -8.83
CA GLU A 416 -5.90 1.77 -9.54
C GLU A 416 -5.56 3.10 -10.22
N PHE A 417 -4.30 3.53 -10.20
CA PHE A 417 -3.87 4.83 -10.76
C PHE A 417 -2.58 4.72 -11.54
N TYR A 418 -2.46 5.47 -12.65
CA TYR A 418 -1.17 5.58 -13.33
C TYR A 418 -0.09 6.10 -12.36
N ALA A 419 1.07 5.44 -12.35
CA ALA A 419 2.18 5.76 -11.45
C ALA A 419 3.04 6.96 -11.92
N ASP A 420 2.49 7.81 -12.79
CA ASP A 420 3.17 9.00 -13.35
C ASP A 420 3.21 10.18 -12.39
N THR A 421 2.20 10.31 -11.54
CA THR A 421 2.02 11.43 -10.61
C THR A 421 1.54 10.95 -9.24
N GLU A 422 1.31 11.89 -8.32
CA GLU A 422 0.66 11.66 -7.02
C GLU A 422 -0.40 12.75 -6.78
N GLY A 423 -1.39 12.47 -5.93
CA GLY A 423 -2.42 13.42 -5.51
C GLY A 423 -3.45 13.76 -6.60
N GLU A 424 -3.96 14.99 -6.59
CA GLU A 424 -5.10 15.47 -7.40
C GLU A 424 -4.98 15.26 -8.93
N LYS A 425 -3.76 15.08 -9.44
CA LYS A 425 -3.48 14.89 -10.87
C LYS A 425 -3.40 13.43 -11.28
N ASN A 426 -3.54 12.50 -10.34
CA ASN A 426 -3.65 11.08 -10.65
C ASN A 426 -4.95 10.79 -11.37
N CYS A 427 -4.88 9.77 -12.20
CA CYS A 427 -6.00 9.30 -12.99
C CYS A 427 -5.87 7.79 -13.18
N MET A 428 -7.02 7.13 -13.31
CA MET A 428 -7.07 5.69 -13.46
C MET A 428 -6.43 5.24 -14.78
N PRO A 429 -5.88 4.02 -14.83
CA PRO A 429 -5.58 3.39 -16.10
C PRO A 429 -6.81 3.42 -17.02
N GLY A 430 -6.61 3.79 -18.28
CA GLY A 430 -7.71 4.06 -19.22
C GLY A 430 -8.21 5.52 -19.29
N SER A 431 -7.95 6.40 -18.32
CA SER A 431 -8.48 7.79 -18.35
C SER A 431 -8.12 8.54 -19.64
N TYR A 432 -6.85 8.56 -20.04
CA TYR A 432 -6.44 9.28 -21.26
C TYR A 432 -7.06 8.69 -22.53
N ALA A 433 -7.26 7.37 -22.58
CA ALA A 433 -7.91 6.68 -23.69
C ALA A 433 -9.38 7.08 -23.77
N THR A 434 -10.12 6.95 -22.66
CA THR A 434 -11.53 7.33 -22.57
C THR A 434 -11.74 8.81 -22.87
N PHE A 435 -10.92 9.70 -22.29
CA PHE A 435 -11.06 11.13 -22.49
C PHE A 435 -10.82 11.54 -23.94
N GLY A 436 -9.79 10.98 -24.58
CA GLY A 436 -9.52 11.24 -25.97
C GLY A 436 -10.61 10.73 -26.90
N LEU A 437 -11.05 9.48 -26.72
CA LEU A 437 -12.12 8.88 -27.51
C LEU A 437 -13.45 9.62 -27.34
N GLY A 438 -13.82 9.98 -26.10
CA GLY A 438 -15.03 10.75 -25.81
C GLY A 438 -15.02 12.17 -26.37
N LEU A 439 -13.85 12.77 -26.61
CA LEU A 439 -13.75 14.04 -27.34
C LEU A 439 -13.76 13.86 -28.87
N ALA A 440 -13.41 12.67 -29.37
CA ALA A 440 -13.26 12.41 -30.80
C ALA A 440 -14.58 12.06 -31.50
N ASP A 441 -15.42 11.20 -30.90
CA ASP A 441 -16.59 10.63 -31.59
C ASP A 441 -17.68 10.16 -30.61
N GLU A 442 -18.95 10.38 -30.97
CA GLU A 442 -20.11 10.01 -30.14
C GLU A 442 -20.25 8.51 -29.90
N ARG A 443 -19.68 7.67 -30.77
CA ARG A 443 -19.67 6.21 -30.61
C ARG A 443 -19.01 5.75 -29.31
N TYR A 444 -18.16 6.58 -28.71
CA TYR A 444 -17.44 6.27 -27.47
C TYR A 444 -18.08 6.86 -26.21
N PHE A 445 -19.23 7.53 -26.30
CA PHE A 445 -19.95 8.01 -25.12
C PHE A 445 -20.31 6.89 -24.11
N PRO A 446 -20.69 5.67 -24.53
CA PRO A 446 -20.85 4.56 -23.59
C PRO A 446 -19.57 4.18 -22.82
N LEU A 447 -18.39 4.42 -23.39
CA LEU A 447 -17.13 4.24 -22.66
C LEU A 447 -16.92 5.34 -21.60
N VAL A 448 -17.35 6.58 -21.90
CA VAL A 448 -17.33 7.68 -20.92
C VAL A 448 -18.25 7.36 -19.74
N GLU A 449 -19.47 6.90 -20.02
CA GLU A 449 -20.42 6.47 -18.98
C GLU A 449 -19.84 5.34 -18.12
N TYR A 450 -19.27 4.32 -18.75
CA TYR A 450 -18.59 3.22 -18.05
C TYR A 450 -17.46 3.73 -17.15
N TYR A 451 -16.57 4.57 -17.68
CA TYR A 451 -15.48 5.16 -16.92
C TYR A 451 -15.98 5.94 -15.71
N MET A 452 -16.99 6.79 -15.87
CA MET A 452 -17.57 7.56 -14.76
C MET A 452 -18.24 6.65 -13.73
N GLY A 453 -18.78 5.50 -14.13
CA GLY A 453 -19.28 4.49 -13.20
C GLY A 453 -18.23 4.04 -12.17
N GLU A 454 -16.98 3.93 -12.60
CA GLU A 454 -15.82 3.42 -11.83
C GLU A 454 -14.98 4.54 -11.18
N VAL A 455 -15.30 5.81 -11.44
CA VAL A 455 -14.57 6.93 -10.84
C VAL A 455 -14.87 7.02 -9.35
N ASP A 456 -13.83 6.82 -8.56
CA ASP A 456 -13.73 7.30 -7.20
C ASP A 456 -13.48 8.83 -7.21
N ASP A 457 -14.52 9.59 -6.88
CA ASP A 457 -14.52 11.05 -6.91
C ASP A 457 -13.87 11.70 -5.68
N GLU A 458 -13.44 10.90 -4.69
CA GLU A 458 -12.69 11.37 -3.52
C GLU A 458 -11.18 11.45 -3.78
N HIS A 459 -10.64 10.58 -4.64
CA HIS A 459 -9.19 10.38 -4.81
C HIS A 459 -8.61 10.88 -6.15
N GLN A 460 -9.43 11.33 -7.10
CA GLN A 460 -8.99 11.99 -8.35
C GLN A 460 -9.85 13.21 -8.70
N LEU A 461 -9.24 14.20 -9.38
CA LEU A 461 -9.92 15.42 -9.83
C LEU A 461 -9.87 15.63 -11.36
N VAL A 462 -9.29 14.68 -12.10
CA VAL A 462 -9.11 14.83 -13.56
C VAL A 462 -10.42 14.74 -14.33
N GLN A 463 -11.42 14.05 -13.79
CA GLN A 463 -12.75 13.91 -14.36
C GLN A 463 -13.42 15.27 -14.51
N ASP A 464 -13.26 16.20 -13.57
CA ASP A 464 -13.79 17.56 -13.69
C ASP A 464 -13.19 18.31 -14.88
N LYS A 465 -11.89 18.10 -15.15
CA LYS A 465 -11.21 18.73 -16.29
C LYS A 465 -11.73 18.17 -17.60
N PHE A 466 -11.94 16.86 -17.66
CA PHE A 466 -12.56 16.21 -18.80
C PHE A 466 -14.01 16.67 -18.99
N THR A 467 -14.85 16.67 -17.95
CA THR A 467 -16.25 17.10 -18.02
C THR A 467 -16.39 18.50 -18.60
N ALA A 468 -15.53 19.44 -18.17
CA ALA A 468 -15.51 20.78 -18.73
C ALA A 468 -15.17 20.81 -20.24
N ALA A 469 -14.14 20.05 -20.65
CA ALA A 469 -13.73 19.97 -22.05
C ALA A 469 -14.78 19.24 -22.92
N PHE A 470 -15.40 18.18 -22.39
CA PHE A 470 -16.44 17.41 -23.05
C PHE A 470 -17.66 18.27 -23.33
N ALA A 471 -18.14 18.99 -22.32
CA ALA A 471 -19.25 19.93 -22.46
C ALA A 471 -18.96 21.07 -23.46
N GLU A 472 -17.75 21.61 -23.46
CA GLU A 472 -17.32 22.66 -24.40
C GLU A 472 -17.23 22.14 -25.85
N THR A 473 -16.80 20.89 -26.05
CA THR A 473 -16.56 20.31 -27.38
C THR A 473 -17.82 19.74 -28.00
N GLN A 474 -18.61 18.99 -27.22
CA GLN A 474 -19.76 18.23 -27.71
C GLN A 474 -21.09 18.96 -27.54
N GLY A 475 -21.16 19.95 -26.63
CA GLY A 475 -22.39 20.66 -26.30
C GLY A 475 -23.49 19.75 -25.75
N VAL A 476 -24.72 20.26 -25.73
CA VAL A 476 -25.91 19.53 -25.26
C VAL A 476 -26.74 19.06 -26.46
N THR A 477 -26.79 17.75 -26.68
CA THR A 477 -27.56 17.07 -27.74
C THR A 477 -28.15 15.76 -27.23
N ALA A 478 -29.04 15.13 -28.01
CA ALA A 478 -29.66 13.88 -27.59
C ALA A 478 -28.64 12.74 -27.38
N SER A 479 -27.56 12.69 -28.16
CA SER A 479 -26.50 11.68 -27.99
C SER A 479 -25.56 12.01 -26.84
N THR A 480 -25.30 13.29 -26.55
CA THR A 480 -24.31 13.70 -25.53
C THR A 480 -24.83 13.72 -24.10
N VAL A 481 -26.15 13.91 -23.93
CA VAL A 481 -26.76 14.09 -22.60
C VAL A 481 -26.50 12.93 -21.63
N PRO A 482 -26.65 11.64 -22.02
CA PRO A 482 -26.36 10.53 -21.10
C PRO A 482 -24.94 10.56 -20.53
N ALA A 483 -23.93 10.71 -21.38
CA ALA A 483 -22.54 10.83 -20.96
C ALA A 483 -22.28 12.10 -20.14
N LEU A 484 -22.89 13.24 -20.50
CA LEU A 484 -22.76 14.48 -19.74
C LEU A 484 -23.34 14.34 -18.32
N VAL A 485 -24.48 13.67 -18.17
CA VAL A 485 -25.08 13.40 -16.86
C VAL A 485 -24.19 12.48 -16.03
N ALA A 486 -23.66 11.39 -16.61
CA ALA A 486 -22.69 10.53 -15.94
C ALA A 486 -21.46 11.31 -15.45
N CYS A 487 -20.93 12.23 -16.28
CA CYS A 487 -19.83 13.11 -15.91
C CYS A 487 -20.18 14.05 -14.74
N LEU A 488 -21.40 14.60 -14.74
CA LEU A 488 -21.86 15.53 -13.70
C LEU A 488 -22.12 14.83 -12.36
N LEU A 489 -22.64 13.60 -12.39
CA LEU A 489 -22.84 12.77 -11.20
C LEU A 489 -21.54 12.44 -10.47
N ARG A 490 -20.41 12.45 -11.18
CA ARG A 490 -19.06 12.17 -10.63
C ARG A 490 -18.18 13.41 -10.50
N SER A 491 -18.76 14.57 -10.75
CA SER A 491 -18.04 15.83 -10.59
C SER A 491 -17.89 16.21 -9.12
N THR A 492 -16.84 16.95 -8.83
CA THR A 492 -16.67 17.55 -7.50
C THR A 492 -17.42 18.87 -7.38
N ASP A 493 -17.63 19.33 -6.15
CA ASP A 493 -18.27 20.63 -5.87
C ASP A 493 -17.52 21.82 -6.50
N SER A 494 -16.25 21.62 -6.85
CA SER A 494 -15.40 22.62 -7.50
C SER A 494 -15.75 22.84 -8.97
N LEU A 495 -16.41 21.88 -9.64
CA LEU A 495 -16.79 22.00 -11.04
C LEU A 495 -17.83 23.10 -11.23
N LYS A 496 -17.61 23.94 -12.25
CA LYS A 496 -18.56 24.95 -12.71
C LYS A 496 -18.58 24.93 -14.23
N LEU A 497 -19.69 24.47 -14.81
CA LEU A 497 -19.89 24.42 -16.25
C LEU A 497 -20.51 25.70 -16.79
N LYS A 498 -20.14 26.05 -18.02
CA LYS A 498 -20.66 27.24 -18.73
C LYS A 498 -21.64 26.86 -19.83
N ILE A 499 -22.51 25.88 -19.59
CA ILE A 499 -23.51 25.39 -20.57
C ILE A 499 -24.89 26.04 -20.45
N GLN A 500 -25.10 26.93 -19.47
CA GLN A 500 -26.38 27.63 -19.29
C GLN A 500 -26.92 28.29 -20.57
N PRO A 501 -26.09 28.96 -21.42
CA PRO A 501 -26.60 29.55 -22.66
C PRO A 501 -27.17 28.53 -23.65
N GLU A 502 -26.66 27.29 -23.68
CA GLU A 502 -27.24 26.24 -24.52
C GLU A 502 -28.58 25.76 -24.00
N LEU A 503 -28.71 25.69 -22.67
CA LEU A 503 -29.93 25.30 -21.98
C LEU A 503 -30.97 26.43 -21.98
N GLU A 504 -30.74 27.56 -22.66
CA GLU A 504 -31.80 28.52 -23.03
C GLU A 504 -32.73 27.98 -24.12
N ASN A 505 -32.23 27.06 -24.95
CA ASN A 505 -33.05 26.34 -25.92
C ASN A 505 -33.94 25.30 -25.21
N GLU A 506 -35.24 25.32 -25.50
CA GLU A 506 -36.24 24.46 -24.84
C GLU A 506 -36.05 22.98 -25.15
N ASP A 507 -35.70 22.62 -26.39
CA ASP A 507 -35.45 21.23 -26.80
C ASP A 507 -34.26 20.63 -26.05
N LYS A 508 -33.17 21.41 -25.91
CA LYS A 508 -31.98 20.99 -25.16
C LYS A 508 -32.24 20.86 -23.66
N LEU A 509 -33.03 21.77 -23.11
CA LEU A 509 -33.46 21.70 -21.71
C LEU A 509 -34.35 20.48 -21.46
N GLU A 510 -35.26 20.16 -22.39
CA GLU A 510 -36.12 18.99 -22.31
C GLU A 510 -35.32 17.68 -22.34
N LEU A 511 -34.27 17.57 -23.17
CA LEU A 511 -33.37 16.41 -23.16
C LEU A 511 -32.73 16.21 -21.78
N LEU A 512 -32.25 17.29 -21.14
CA LEU A 512 -31.71 17.21 -19.78
C LEU A 512 -32.77 16.75 -18.78
N VAL A 513 -33.98 17.33 -18.82
CA VAL A 513 -35.10 16.93 -17.95
C VAL A 513 -35.42 15.45 -18.09
N GLN A 514 -35.53 14.96 -19.32
CA GLN A 514 -35.82 13.55 -19.61
C GLN A 514 -34.73 12.63 -19.07
N SER A 515 -33.45 13.01 -19.19
CA SER A 515 -32.33 12.21 -18.69
C SER A 515 -32.26 12.11 -17.17
N LEU A 516 -32.84 13.07 -16.45
CA LEU A 516 -32.89 13.10 -14.99
C LEU A 516 -34.16 12.47 -14.42
N HIS A 517 -35.09 12.05 -15.28
CA HIS A 517 -36.35 11.48 -14.85
C HIS A 517 -36.13 10.12 -14.17
N GLY A 518 -36.61 9.98 -12.93
CA GLY A 518 -36.50 8.75 -12.14
C GLY A 518 -35.19 8.59 -11.36
N MET A 519 -34.29 9.57 -11.41
CA MET A 519 -33.11 9.61 -10.53
C MET A 519 -33.48 10.03 -9.11
N GLU A 520 -32.62 9.70 -8.15
CA GLU A 520 -32.81 10.10 -6.76
C GLU A 520 -32.60 11.61 -6.59
N THR A 521 -33.33 12.22 -5.65
CA THR A 521 -33.32 13.67 -5.43
C THR A 521 -31.91 14.26 -5.27
N TYR A 522 -31.03 13.54 -4.56
CA TYR A 522 -29.66 14.00 -4.33
C TYR A 522 -28.78 13.90 -5.58
N GLU A 523 -29.05 12.95 -6.48
CA GLU A 523 -28.35 12.79 -7.75
C GLU A 523 -28.71 13.93 -8.69
N VAL A 524 -30.01 14.27 -8.77
CA VAL A 524 -30.49 15.41 -9.52
C VAL A 524 -29.86 16.70 -9.00
N GLU A 525 -29.83 16.92 -7.68
CA GLU A 525 -29.16 18.10 -7.10
C GLU A 525 -27.68 18.15 -7.48
N ARG A 526 -26.98 17.01 -7.43
CA ARG A 526 -25.57 16.90 -7.81
C ARG A 526 -25.33 17.26 -9.28
N VAL A 527 -26.21 16.86 -10.19
CA VAL A 527 -26.10 17.22 -11.61
C VAL A 527 -26.36 18.71 -11.84
N LEU A 528 -27.34 19.29 -11.16
CA LEU A 528 -27.74 20.68 -11.34
C LEU A 528 -26.71 21.67 -10.77
N TYR A 529 -25.97 21.28 -9.72
CA TYR A 529 -25.08 22.18 -8.99
C TYR A 529 -23.89 22.72 -9.84
N PRO A 530 -23.18 21.92 -10.66
CA PRO A 530 -22.16 22.45 -11.55
C PRO A 530 -22.71 23.40 -12.63
N ILE A 531 -23.99 23.24 -13.01
CA ILE A 531 -24.63 24.04 -14.05
C ILE A 531 -25.12 25.37 -13.48
N TRP A 532 -25.98 25.36 -12.47
CA TRP A 532 -26.66 26.55 -11.95
C TRP A 532 -26.22 26.96 -10.53
N GLY A 533 -25.42 26.14 -9.85
CA GLY A 533 -25.11 26.29 -8.43
C GLY A 533 -26.28 25.84 -7.56
N LYS A 534 -26.47 26.48 -6.41
CA LYS A 534 -27.56 26.13 -5.49
C LYS A 534 -28.93 26.23 -6.15
N VAL A 535 -29.84 25.32 -5.77
CA VAL A 535 -31.17 25.16 -6.38
C VAL A 535 -32.02 26.45 -6.30
N GLU A 536 -31.78 27.35 -5.35
CA GLU A 536 -32.49 28.63 -5.27
C GLU A 536 -32.23 29.53 -6.49
N LYS A 537 -31.06 29.39 -7.14
CA LYS A 537 -30.77 30.09 -8.39
C LYS A 537 -31.66 29.58 -9.52
N LEU A 538 -31.85 28.27 -9.61
CA LEU A 538 -32.77 27.64 -10.56
C LEU A 538 -34.23 28.06 -10.29
N ALA A 539 -34.65 28.11 -9.02
CA ALA A 539 -35.98 28.60 -8.64
C ALA A 539 -36.20 30.08 -8.99
N THR A 540 -35.14 30.90 -8.97
CA THR A 540 -35.21 32.29 -9.40
C THR A 540 -35.32 32.41 -10.92
N LEU A 541 -34.67 31.52 -11.68
CA LEU A 541 -34.81 31.44 -13.14
C LEU A 541 -36.21 30.98 -13.53
N ALA A 542 -36.75 29.93 -12.90
CA ALA A 542 -38.10 29.44 -13.17
C ALA A 542 -39.18 30.51 -12.93
N ARG A 543 -39.02 31.37 -11.91
CA ARG A 543 -39.94 32.50 -11.66
C ARG A 543 -39.94 33.57 -12.73
N LYS A 544 -38.82 33.74 -13.45
CA LYS A 544 -38.63 34.73 -14.52
C LYS A 544 -38.92 34.18 -15.92
N ALA A 545 -39.00 32.86 -16.05
CA ALA A 545 -39.33 32.19 -17.30
C ALA A 545 -40.84 32.12 -17.50
N ASP A 546 -41.25 32.02 -18.76
CA ASP A 546 -42.63 31.84 -19.20
C ASP A 546 -42.72 30.66 -20.18
N GLY A 547 -43.94 30.20 -20.46
CA GLY A 547 -44.20 29.14 -21.44
C GLY A 547 -43.57 27.79 -21.09
N ARG A 548 -43.14 27.05 -22.11
CA ARG A 548 -42.61 25.68 -22.00
C ARG A 548 -41.33 25.64 -21.17
N ARG A 549 -40.43 26.60 -21.36
CA ARG A 549 -39.23 26.77 -20.52
C ARG A 549 -39.53 26.76 -19.01
N LYS A 550 -40.58 27.47 -18.59
CA LYS A 550 -40.96 27.53 -17.16
C LYS A 550 -41.36 26.15 -16.62
N GLU A 551 -42.14 25.40 -17.39
CA GLU A 551 -42.58 24.05 -17.03
C GLU A 551 -41.39 23.12 -16.81
N LEU A 552 -40.44 23.12 -17.76
CA LEU A 552 -39.23 22.29 -17.69
C LEU A 552 -38.35 22.65 -16.48
N LEU A 553 -38.17 23.94 -16.19
CA LEU A 553 -37.40 24.37 -15.01
C LEU A 553 -38.09 23.99 -13.69
N LEU A 554 -39.43 24.04 -13.63
CA LEU A 554 -40.20 23.57 -12.47
C LEU A 554 -40.11 22.05 -12.30
N GLU A 555 -40.03 21.30 -13.40
CA GLU A 555 -39.85 19.85 -13.36
C GLU A 555 -38.47 19.46 -12.79
N LEU A 556 -37.40 20.16 -13.17
CA LEU A 556 -36.08 20.01 -12.56
C LEU A 556 -36.08 20.33 -11.06
N LEU A 557 -36.77 21.39 -10.64
CA LEU A 557 -36.89 21.76 -9.23
C LEU A 557 -37.61 20.67 -8.43
N LYS A 558 -38.71 20.15 -8.98
CA LYS A 558 -39.46 19.06 -8.37
C LYS A 558 -38.60 17.79 -8.26
N ALA A 559 -37.84 17.46 -9.30
CA ALA A 559 -36.92 16.32 -9.29
C ALA A 559 -35.79 16.50 -8.26
N ALA A 560 -35.35 17.74 -8.01
CA ALA A 560 -34.41 18.11 -6.93
C ALA A 560 -35.08 18.31 -5.55
N GLY A 561 -36.36 17.94 -5.39
CA GLY A 561 -37.07 17.96 -4.11
C GLY A 561 -37.47 19.36 -3.62
N LYS A 562 -37.65 20.32 -4.53
CA LYS A 562 -38.04 21.71 -4.22
C LYS A 562 -39.37 22.14 -4.81
#